data_AF-A0A069CSP5-F1
#
_entry.id   AF-A0A069CSP5-F1
#
_cell.length_a   1.000
_cell.length_b   1.000
_cell.length_c   1.000
_cell.angle_alpha   90.00
_cell.angle_beta   90.00
_cell.angle_gamma   90.00
#
_symmetry.space_group_name_H-M   'P 1'
#
loop_
_entity.id
_entity.type
_entity.pdbx_description
1 polymer ?
#
loop_
_entity_poly.entity_id
_entity_poly.type
_entity_poly.pdbx_seq_one_letter_code
_entity_poly.pdbx_strand_id
1 'polypeptide(L)'
;MIEVEGASLQTEMVRIANSKEAEKIILSQLAKNDPNHKINKIQIIDKTVHKSLSGGVLFEGFINDDEALNFNAGINIEENKYIGTNITPRARLCKFLESGVVPI
;
A
#
# COMPACT_ATOMS: atom_id res chain seq x y z
N MET A 1 26.67 17.35 12.51
CA MET A 1 25.73 16.25 12.82
C MET A 1 24.34 16.69 12.36
N ILE A 2 23.96 16.45 11.09
CA ILE A 2 22.64 16.87 10.56
C ILE A 2 21.94 15.73 9.79
N GLU A 3 22.57 14.56 9.61
CA GLU A 3 22.00 13.46 8.81
C GLU A 3 21.14 12.45 9.60
N VAL A 4 21.09 12.57 10.93
CA VAL A 4 20.53 11.51 11.80
C VAL A 4 18.99 11.55 11.88
N GLU A 5 18.37 12.73 11.74
CA GLU A 5 16.91 12.88 11.86
C GLU A 5 16.15 12.50 10.58
N GLY A 6 16.72 12.74 9.39
CA GLY A 6 16.07 12.38 8.12
C GLY A 6 16.02 10.87 7.89
N ALA A 7 17.12 10.17 8.21
CA ALA A 7 17.22 8.72 8.08
C ALA A 7 16.31 7.97 9.08
N SER A 8 16.14 8.49 10.30
CA SER A 8 15.25 7.91 11.30
C SER A 8 13.77 8.05 10.90
N LEU A 9 13.38 9.23 10.40
CA LEU A 9 12.04 9.49 9.90
C LEU A 9 11.67 8.60 8.71
N GLN A 10 12.57 8.45 7.73
CA GLN A 10 12.33 7.57 6.59
C GLN A 10 12.17 6.10 7.03
N THR A 11 13.01 5.64 7.96
CA THR A 11 12.95 4.28 8.50
C THR A 11 11.62 4.02 9.21
N GLU A 12 11.12 4.98 9.98
CA GLU A 12 9.83 4.89 10.65
C GLU A 12 8.67 4.81 9.65
N MET A 13 8.69 5.63 8.59
CA MET A 13 7.65 5.60 7.56
C MET A 13 7.62 4.26 6.82
N VAL A 14 8.79 3.72 6.46
CA VAL A 14 8.90 2.39 5.83
C VAL A 14 8.38 1.31 6.77
N ARG A 15 8.65 1.40 8.08
CA ARG A 15 8.10 0.49 9.08
C ARG A 15 6.58 0.58 9.16
N ILE A 16 6.00 1.78 9.14
CA ILE A 16 4.54 1.99 9.14
C ILE A 16 3.92 1.39 7.88
N ALA A 17 4.49 1.65 6.70
CA ALA A 17 3.97 1.14 5.43
C ALA A 17 4.00 -0.39 5.35
N ASN A 18 5.04 -1.03 5.91
CA ASN A 18 5.20 -2.48 5.98
C ASN A 18 4.60 -3.11 7.25
N SER A 19 3.80 -2.38 8.02
CA SER A 19 3.16 -2.94 9.21
C SER A 19 2.04 -3.92 8.84
N LYS A 20 1.77 -4.89 9.73
CA LYS A 20 0.67 -5.84 9.51
C LYS A 20 -0.69 -5.14 9.53
N GLU A 21 -0.81 -4.04 10.26
CA GLU A 21 -2.01 -3.21 10.31
C GLU A 21 -2.25 -2.53 8.97
N ALA A 22 -1.21 -1.92 8.37
CA ALA A 22 -1.29 -1.32 7.05
C ALA A 22 -1.65 -2.36 5.99
N GLU A 23 -0.98 -3.52 6.01
CA GLU A 23 -1.26 -4.63 5.09
C GLU A 23 -2.72 -5.06 5.13
N LYS A 24 -3.28 -5.28 6.33
CA LYS A 24 -4.70 -5.66 6.50
C LYS A 24 -5.66 -4.62 5.94
N ILE A 25 -5.38 -3.34 6.16
CA ILE A 25 -6.21 -2.24 5.67
C ILE A 25 -6.20 -2.20 4.14
N ILE A 26 -5.02 -2.30 3.54
CA ILE A 26 -4.84 -2.32 2.08
C ILE A 26 -5.58 -3.50 1.47
N LEU A 27 -5.34 -4.71 2.00
CA LEU A 27 -6.01 -5.93 1.55
C LEU A 27 -7.53 -5.80 1.66
N SER A 28 -8.04 -5.30 2.79
CA SER A 28 -9.48 -5.13 3.00
C SER A 28 -10.10 -4.15 1.99
N GLN A 29 -9.39 -3.08 1.61
CA GLN A 29 -9.90 -2.14 0.62
C GLN A 29 -9.80 -2.68 -0.81
N LEU A 30 -8.68 -3.30 -1.19
CA LEU A 30 -8.51 -3.89 -2.52
C LEU A 30 -9.46 -5.09 -2.75
N ALA A 31 -9.73 -5.90 -1.71
CA ALA A 31 -10.63 -7.05 -1.76
C ALA A 31 -12.07 -6.67 -2.16
N LYS A 32 -12.50 -5.42 -1.90
CA LYS A 32 -13.82 -4.92 -2.34
C LYS A 32 -13.98 -4.93 -3.85
N ASN A 33 -12.87 -4.83 -4.58
CA ASN A 33 -12.83 -4.84 -6.04
C ASN A 33 -12.35 -6.20 -6.59
N ASP A 34 -12.17 -7.21 -5.74
CA ASP A 34 -11.63 -8.53 -6.09
C ASP A 34 -12.64 -9.66 -5.79
N PRO A 35 -13.78 -9.72 -6.50
CA PRO A 35 -14.80 -10.74 -6.26
C PRO A 35 -14.28 -12.18 -6.49
N ASN A 36 -13.18 -12.32 -7.23
CA ASN A 36 -12.55 -13.59 -7.58
C ASN A 36 -11.39 -13.97 -6.67
N HIS A 37 -11.13 -13.23 -5.59
CA HIS A 37 -10.07 -13.50 -4.60
C HIS A 37 -8.68 -13.72 -5.24
N LYS A 38 -8.33 -12.92 -6.24
CA LYS A 38 -7.07 -13.02 -6.98
C LYS A 38 -5.88 -12.42 -6.24
N ILE A 39 -6.09 -11.61 -5.21
CA ILE A 39 -5.00 -11.02 -4.42
C ILE A 39 -4.49 -12.05 -3.41
N ASN A 40 -3.29 -12.60 -3.65
CA ASN A 40 -2.66 -13.57 -2.75
C ASN A 40 -1.73 -12.89 -1.73
N LYS A 41 -1.08 -11.80 -2.15
CA LYS A 41 -0.15 -11.02 -1.32
C LYS A 41 0.03 -9.63 -1.89
N ILE A 42 0.48 -8.72 -1.03
CA ILE A 42 0.93 -7.37 -1.41
C ILE A 42 2.40 -7.18 -1.06
N GLN A 43 3.07 -6.30 -1.78
CA GLN A 43 4.43 -5.85 -1.52
C GLN A 43 4.49 -4.33 -1.66
N ILE A 44 5.16 -3.68 -0.72
CA ILE A 44 5.34 -2.23 -0.73
C ILE A 44 6.68 -1.89 -1.38
N ILE A 45 6.69 -0.82 -2.17
CA ILE A 45 7.91 -0.33 -2.80
C ILE A 45 8.53 0.72 -1.88
N ASP A 46 9.43 0.31 -0.99
CA ASP A 46 10.02 1.15 0.06
C ASP A 46 10.57 2.51 -0.44
N LYS A 47 11.17 2.53 -1.64
CA LYS A 47 11.69 3.77 -2.27
C LYS A 47 10.62 4.82 -2.61
N THR A 48 9.34 4.45 -2.59
CA THR A 48 8.22 5.35 -2.87
C THR A 48 7.57 5.88 -1.60
N VAL A 49 7.97 5.34 -0.44
CA VAL A 49 7.42 5.71 0.87
C VAL A 49 7.85 7.13 1.22
N HIS A 50 6.89 8.02 1.46
CA HIS A 50 7.14 9.39 1.85
C HIS A 50 6.02 9.96 2.73
N LYS A 51 6.31 11.05 3.44
CA LYS A 51 5.33 11.77 4.26
C LYS A 51 4.41 12.61 3.38
N SER A 52 3.11 12.53 3.63
CA SER A 52 2.11 13.45 3.09
C SER A 52 2.12 14.79 3.84
N LEU A 53 1.57 15.83 3.21
CA LEU A 53 1.36 17.13 3.84
C LEU A 53 0.46 17.06 5.09
N SER A 54 -0.49 16.12 5.11
CA SER A 54 -1.39 15.87 6.25
C SER A 54 -0.76 15.03 7.37
N GLY A 55 0.50 14.61 7.21
CA GLY A 55 1.25 13.89 8.24
C GLY A 55 1.21 12.37 8.15
N GLY A 56 0.35 11.79 7.31
CA GLY A 56 0.33 10.35 7.01
C GLY A 56 1.45 9.90 6.06
N VAL A 57 1.56 8.60 5.82
CA VAL A 57 2.55 7.97 4.94
C VAL A 57 1.90 7.57 3.61
N LEU A 58 2.48 7.99 2.48
CA LEU A 58 2.05 7.62 1.13
C LEU A 58 3.09 6.71 0.48
N PHE A 59 2.64 5.74 -0.31
CA PHE A 59 3.51 4.80 -0.99
C PHE A 59 2.80 4.12 -2.16
N GLU A 60 3.60 3.47 -2.99
CA GLU A 60 3.17 2.53 -4.01
C GLU A 60 3.42 1.10 -3.55
N GLY A 61 2.58 0.19 -4.01
CA GLY A 61 2.77 -1.24 -3.81
C GLY A 61 2.24 -2.02 -5.01
N PHE A 62 2.43 -3.33 -4.99
CA PHE A 62 1.97 -4.24 -6.02
C PHE A 62 1.52 -5.55 -5.41
N ILE A 63 0.80 -6.35 -6.19
CA ILE A 63 0.27 -7.64 -5.73
C ILE A 63 0.94 -8.79 -6.47
N ASN A 64 0.94 -9.98 -5.86
CA ASN A 64 1.32 -11.24 -6.50
C ASN A 64 2.70 -11.25 -7.19
N ASP A 65 3.68 -10.50 -6.65
CA ASP A 65 5.01 -10.28 -7.25
C ASP A 65 5.01 -9.64 -8.67
N ASP A 66 3.90 -9.08 -9.14
CA ASP A 66 3.83 -8.41 -10.45
C ASP A 66 3.77 -6.89 -10.25
N GLU A 67 4.91 -6.20 -10.46
CA GLU A 67 5.01 -4.73 -10.36
C GLU A 67 4.04 -3.99 -11.29
N ALA A 68 3.52 -4.63 -12.33
CA ALA A 68 2.52 -4.03 -13.21
C ALA A 68 1.10 -4.10 -12.62
N LEU A 69 0.87 -4.97 -11.62
CA LEU A 69 -0.35 -5.03 -10.82
C LEU A 69 -0.21 -4.14 -9.57
N ASN A 70 0.04 -2.86 -9.81
CA ASN A 70 0.35 -1.88 -8.77
C ASN A 70 -0.86 -1.05 -8.31
N PHE A 71 -0.69 -0.45 -7.13
CA PHE A 71 -1.64 0.44 -6.47
C PHE A 71 -0.90 1.58 -5.77
N ASN A 72 -1.62 2.68 -5.53
CA ASN A 72 -1.19 3.73 -4.61
C ASN A 72 -1.93 3.51 -3.28
N ALA A 73 -1.28 3.84 -2.16
CA ALA A 73 -1.91 3.78 -0.85
C ALA A 73 -1.36 4.85 0.07
N GLY A 74 -2.18 5.20 1.06
CA GLY A 74 -1.84 6.08 2.15
C GLY A 74 -2.28 5.49 3.48
N ILE A 75 -1.47 5.69 4.51
CA ILE A 75 -1.76 5.28 5.89
C ILE A 75 -1.60 6.50 6.78
N ASN A 76 -2.68 6.89 7.45
CA ASN A 76 -2.62 7.88 8.53
C ASN A 76 -2.70 7.18 9.89
N ILE A 77 -2.18 7.84 10.92
CA ILE A 77 -2.32 7.39 12.31
C ILE A 77 -3.08 8.45 13.07
N GLU A 78 -4.29 8.12 13.49
CA GLU A 78 -5.16 9.00 14.28
C GLU A 78 -5.56 8.26 15.56
N GLU A 79 -5.35 8.87 16.73
CA GLU A 79 -5.66 8.24 18.03
C GLU A 79 -5.07 6.82 18.18
N ASN A 80 -3.83 6.60 17.72
CA ASN A 80 -3.15 5.30 17.68
C ASN A 80 -3.83 4.23 16.79
N LYS A 81 -4.70 4.64 15.86
CA LYS A 81 -5.32 3.74 14.88
C LYS A 81 -4.82 4.03 13.48
N TYR A 82 -4.58 2.98 12.72
CA TYR A 82 -4.20 3.07 11.32
C TYR A 82 -5.45 3.32 10.47
N ILE A 83 -5.39 4.30 9.59
CA ILE A 83 -6.48 4.67 8.68
C ILE A 83 -5.96 4.63 7.25
N GLY A 84 -6.60 3.82 6.41
CA GLY A 84 -6.31 3.75 4.99
C GLY A 84 -6.88 4.94 4.24
N THR A 85 -6.03 5.64 3.49
CA THR A 85 -6.37 6.80 2.66
C THR A 85 -5.88 6.56 1.23
N ASN A 86 -6.64 7.00 0.24
CA ASN A 86 -6.24 6.93 -1.19
C ASN A 86 -5.76 5.56 -1.69
N ILE A 87 -6.26 4.44 -1.13
CA ILE A 87 -5.89 3.09 -1.60
C ILE A 87 -6.60 2.85 -2.93
N THR A 88 -5.84 2.96 -4.02
CA THR A 88 -6.37 2.98 -5.37
C THR A 88 -5.57 2.03 -6.26
N PRO A 89 -6.19 0.96 -6.78
CA PRO A 89 -5.55 0.13 -7.79
C PRO A 89 -5.32 0.94 -9.08
N ARG A 90 -4.19 0.73 -9.76
CA ARG A 90 -3.98 1.33 -11.08
C ARG A 90 -4.72 0.55 -12.16
N ALA A 91 -4.85 1.14 -13.34
CA ALA A 91 -5.68 0.63 -14.43
C ALA A 91 -5.45 -0.85 -14.78
N ARG A 92 -4.20 -1.34 -14.75
CA ARG A 92 -3.91 -2.75 -15.04
C ARG A 92 -4.37 -3.67 -13.90
N LEU A 93 -4.18 -3.26 -12.65
CA LEU A 93 -4.72 -3.96 -11.49
C LEU A 93 -6.26 -3.97 -11.50
N CYS A 94 -6.93 -2.85 -11.80
CA CYS A 94 -8.40 -2.83 -11.92
C CYS A 94 -8.91 -3.88 -12.91
N LYS A 95 -8.35 -3.88 -14.13
CA LYS A 95 -8.70 -4.87 -15.17
C LYS A 95 -8.42 -6.31 -14.72
N PHE A 96 -7.30 -6.52 -14.02
CA PHE A 96 -6.94 -7.83 -13.49
C PHE A 96 -7.98 -8.33 -12.48
N LEU A 97 -8.40 -7.50 -11.53
CA LEU A 97 -9.40 -7.87 -10.52
C LEU A 97 -10.80 -8.07 -11.11
N GLU A 98 -11.20 -7.21 -12.06
CA GLU A 98 -12.50 -7.26 -12.74
C GLU A 98 -12.63 -8.43 -13.72
N SER A 99 -11.52 -8.86 -14.34
CA SER A 99 -11.57 -9.94 -15.32
C SER A 99 -12.05 -11.24 -14.66
N GLY A 100 -13.05 -11.91 -15.21
CA GLY A 100 -13.50 -13.22 -14.70
C GLY A 100 -12.50 -14.36 -14.95
N VAL A 101 -11.37 -14.07 -15.60
CA VAL A 101 -10.34 -15.05 -15.94
C VAL A 101 -9.27 -15.03 -14.85
N VAL A 102 -9.24 -16.05 -14.00
CA VAL A 102 -8.05 -16.33 -13.18
C VAL A 102 -6.96 -16.78 -14.15
N PRO A 103 -5.80 -16.09 -14.25
CA PRO A 103 -4.73 -16.57 -15.10
C PRO A 103 -4.30 -17.96 -14.62
N ILE A 104 -4.28 -18.91 -15.55
CA ILE A 104 -3.91 -20.31 -15.35
C ILE A 104 -2.39 -20.44 -15.35
#